data_AF-A0A498C1A8-F1
#
_entry.id   AF-A0A498C1A8-F1
#
_cell.length_a   1.000
_cell.length_b   1.000
_cell.length_c   1.000
_cell.angle_alpha   90.00
_cell.angle_beta   90.00
_cell.angle_gamma   90.00
#
_symmetry.space_group_name_H-M   'P 1'
#
loop_
_entity.id
_entity.type
_entity.pdbx_description
1 polymer ?
#
loop_
_entity_poly.entity_id
_entity_poly.type
_entity_poly.pdbx_seq_one_letter_code
_entity_poly.pdbx_strand_id
1 'polypeptide(L)'
;MAWQNPPEVGAWYMDHMGRVFEIVASDEDDETIEIQYMDGAIEELDLETWAEFRKEPISPPEDWVASMDMDPNIEGWNHLHGDPVQQTLDALERQE
;
A
#
# COMPACT_ATOMS: atom_id res chain seq x y z
N MET A 1 -11.06 -7.37 -30.57
CA MET A 1 -9.68 -6.87 -30.72
C MET A 1 -9.18 -6.67 -29.30
N ALA A 2 -8.02 -7.21 -28.92
CA ALA A 2 -7.51 -7.05 -27.56
C ALA A 2 -7.06 -5.59 -27.33
N TRP A 3 -7.22 -5.08 -26.11
CA TRP A 3 -6.73 -3.76 -25.76
C TRP A 3 -5.22 -3.69 -25.91
N GLN A 4 -4.70 -2.64 -26.55
CA GLN A 4 -3.27 -2.53 -26.84
C GLN A 4 -2.42 -2.29 -25.58
N ASN A 5 -3.03 -1.97 -24.43
CA ASN A 5 -2.36 -1.84 -23.14
C ASN A 5 -3.39 -1.87 -21.98
N PRO A 6 -3.91 -3.06 -21.61
CA PRO A 6 -4.90 -3.17 -20.54
C PRO A 6 -4.31 -2.68 -19.20
N PRO A 7 -5.13 -2.07 -18.33
CA PRO A 7 -4.76 -1.84 -16.94
C PRO A 7 -4.35 -3.15 -16.26
N GLU A 8 -3.17 -3.15 -15.65
CA GLU A 8 -2.65 -4.31 -14.94
C GLU A 8 -3.20 -4.33 -13.51
N VAL A 9 -3.89 -5.41 -13.14
CA VAL A 9 -4.31 -5.66 -11.76
C VAL A 9 -3.07 -5.79 -10.88
N GLY A 10 -3.03 -5.07 -9.76
CA GLY A 10 -1.89 -4.92 -8.87
C GLY A 10 -1.03 -3.69 -9.15
N ALA A 11 -1.29 -2.94 -10.23
CA ALA A 11 -0.57 -1.71 -10.52
C ALA A 11 -1.10 -0.53 -9.71
N TRP A 12 -0.18 0.32 -9.27
CA TRP A 12 -0.44 1.48 -8.43
C TRP A 12 -0.35 2.78 -9.21
N TYR A 13 -1.28 3.69 -8.93
CA TYR A 13 -1.37 4.97 -9.60
C TYR A 13 -1.68 6.10 -8.62
N MET A 14 -1.26 7.30 -8.99
CA MET A 14 -1.57 8.54 -8.27
C MET A 14 -2.38 9.48 -9.15
N ASP A 15 -3.50 9.96 -8.62
CA ASP A 15 -4.33 10.99 -9.25
C ASP A 15 -3.70 12.39 -9.11
N HIS A 16 -4.14 13.34 -9.94
CA HIS A 16 -3.72 14.75 -9.87
C HIS A 16 -3.96 15.43 -8.51
N MET A 17 -4.87 14.88 -7.69
CA MET A 17 -5.13 15.35 -6.32
C MET A 17 -4.16 14.75 -5.28
N GLY A 18 -3.22 13.91 -5.68
CA GLY A 18 -2.29 13.20 -4.78
C GLY A 18 -2.90 11.99 -4.08
N ARG A 19 -4.05 11.50 -4.57
CA ARG A 19 -4.68 10.27 -4.06
C ARG A 19 -4.06 9.06 -4.72
N VAL A 20 -3.66 8.08 -3.92
CA VAL A 20 -3.08 6.82 -4.40
C VAL A 20 -4.14 5.72 -4.39
N PHE A 21 -4.17 4.93 -5.46
CA PHE A 21 -5.05 3.78 -5.62
C PHE A 21 -4.37 2.65 -6.39
N GLU A 22 -4.81 1.43 -6.14
CA GLU A 22 -4.39 0.20 -6.84
C GLU A 22 -5.52 -0.27 -7.76
N ILE A 23 -5.18 -0.86 -8.91
CA ILE A 23 -6.15 -1.59 -9.72
C ILE A 23 -6.35 -2.98 -9.11
N VAL A 24 -7.54 -3.27 -8.64
CA VAL A 24 -7.87 -4.57 -8.02
C VAL A 24 -8.59 -5.52 -8.97
N ALA A 25 -9.24 -4.99 -10.01
CA ALA A 25 -9.84 -5.79 -11.08
C ALA A 25 -9.87 -5.03 -12.41
N SER A 26 -9.87 -5.77 -13.52
CA SER A 26 -10.18 -5.26 -14.85
C SER A 26 -10.93 -6.33 -15.64
N ASP A 27 -11.99 -5.93 -16.33
CA ASP A 27 -12.80 -6.82 -17.17
C ASP A 27 -12.80 -6.33 -18.62
N GLU A 28 -12.19 -7.13 -19.50
CA GLU A 28 -12.06 -6.80 -20.93
C GLU A 28 -13.37 -6.95 -21.72
N ASP A 29 -14.33 -7.74 -21.23
CA ASP A 29 -15.61 -7.98 -21.90
C ASP A 29 -16.60 -6.87 -21.57
N ASP A 30 -16.62 -6.42 -20.32
CA ASP A 30 -17.49 -5.36 -19.81
C ASP A 30 -16.88 -3.95 -19.97
N GLU A 31 -15.60 -3.87 -20.35
CA GLU A 31 -14.85 -2.62 -20.49
C GLU A 31 -14.80 -1.78 -19.20
N THR A 32 -14.67 -2.45 -18.05
CA THR A 32 -14.66 -1.85 -16.72
C THR A 32 -13.40 -2.17 -15.93
N ILE A 33 -13.06 -1.28 -14.99
CA ILE A 33 -11.87 -1.34 -14.17
C ILE A 33 -12.25 -0.98 -12.74
N GLU A 34 -11.81 -1.78 -11.79
CA GLU A 34 -12.08 -1.58 -10.37
C GLU A 34 -10.80 -1.14 -9.68
N ILE A 35 -10.85 0.02 -9.01
CA ILE A 35 -9.74 0.61 -8.28
C ILE A 35 -10.03 0.63 -6.77
N GLN A 36 -9.00 0.39 -5.96
CA GLN A 36 -9.06 0.48 -4.51
C GLN A 36 -8.15 1.60 -4.01
N TYR A 37 -8.73 2.53 -3.25
CA TYR A 37 -8.00 3.58 -2.55
C TYR A 37 -7.37 3.08 -1.25
N MET A 38 -6.37 3.80 -0.74
CA MET A 38 -5.69 3.48 0.54
C MET A 38 -6.63 3.39 1.76
N ASP A 39 -7.78 4.07 1.72
CA ASP A 39 -8.80 4.01 2.79
C ASP A 39 -9.62 2.70 2.75
N GLY A 40 -9.41 1.86 1.73
CA GLY A 40 -10.19 0.65 1.46
C GLY A 40 -11.46 0.90 0.65
N ALA A 41 -11.72 2.15 0.25
CA ALA A 41 -12.80 2.48 -0.67
C ALA A 41 -12.53 1.89 -2.05
N ILE A 42 -13.55 1.29 -2.66
CA ILE A 42 -13.49 0.71 -4.00
C ILE A 42 -14.36 1.55 -4.94
N GLU A 43 -13.86 1.83 -6.13
CA GLU A 43 -14.54 2.58 -7.18
C GLU A 43 -14.40 1.86 -8.52
N GLU A 44 -15.51 1.75 -9.23
CA GLU A 44 -15.58 1.18 -10.58
C GLU A 44 -15.50 2.32 -11.60
N LEU A 45 -14.68 2.15 -12.63
CA LEU A 45 -14.45 3.10 -13.70
C LEU A 45 -14.57 2.40 -15.05
N ASP A 46 -15.30 3.02 -15.97
CA ASP A 46 -15.34 2.56 -17.37
C ASP A 46 -13.97 2.78 -18.05
N LEU A 47 -13.69 1.99 -19.09
CA LEU A 47 -12.47 2.11 -19.90
C LEU A 47 -12.32 3.51 -20.51
N GLU A 48 -13.40 4.14 -20.95
CA GLU A 48 -13.40 5.51 -21.47
C GLU A 48 -12.96 6.51 -20.40
N THR A 49 -13.59 6.44 -19.22
CA THR A 49 -13.23 7.24 -18.05
C THR A 49 -11.76 7.04 -17.68
N TRP A 50 -11.29 5.79 -17.66
CA TRP A 50 -9.90 5.46 -17.40
C TRP A 50 -8.95 6.05 -18.44
N ALA A 51 -9.28 6.02 -19.73
CA ALA A 51 -8.44 6.59 -20.77
C ALA A 51 -8.29 8.11 -20.63
N GLU A 52 -9.34 8.81 -20.20
CA GLU A 52 -9.33 10.25 -19.96
C GLU A 52 -8.75 10.63 -18.58
N PHE A 53 -8.76 9.70 -17.64
CA PHE A 53 -8.33 9.93 -16.27
C PHE A 53 -6.82 10.24 -16.19
N ARG A 54 -6.49 11.42 -15.65
CA ARG A 54 -5.10 11.85 -15.45
C ARG A 54 -4.53 11.17 -14.21
N LYS A 55 -3.77 10.11 -14.45
CA LYS A 55 -3.04 9.33 -13.44
C LYS A 55 -1.59 9.18 -13.84
N GLU A 56 -0.73 9.09 -12.83
CA GLU A 56 0.68 8.77 -12.99
C GLU A 56 0.94 7.38 -12.40
N PRO A 57 1.57 6.45 -13.14
CA PRO A 57 1.97 5.17 -12.58
C PRO A 57 3.03 5.40 -11.51
N ILE A 58 2.84 4.81 -10.34
CA ILE A 58 3.79 4.88 -9.23
C ILE A 58 4.21 3.47 -8.80
N SER A 59 5.32 3.38 -8.10
CA SER A 59 5.68 2.15 -7.39
C SER A 59 4.73 1.92 -6.21
N PRO A 60 4.48 0.65 -5.81
CA PRO A 60 3.66 0.34 -4.66
C PRO A 60 4.08 1.14 -3.42
N PRO A 61 3.13 1.44 -2.52
CA PRO A 61 3.38 2.25 -1.34
C PRO A 61 4.52 1.73 -0.46
N GLU A 62 4.87 0.45 -0.48
CA GLU A 62 6.05 -0.07 0.24
C GLU A 62 7.37 0.64 -0.16
N ASP A 63 7.51 1.02 -1.43
CA ASP A 63 8.68 1.74 -1.97
C ASP A 63 8.57 3.28 -1.75
N TRP A 64 7.34 3.80 -1.69
CA TRP A 64 7.06 5.20 -1.33
C TRP A 64 7.26 5.47 0.16
N VAL A 65 6.90 4.53 1.04
CA VAL A 65 7.17 4.59 2.48
C VAL A 65 8.66 4.43 2.76
N ALA A 66 9.40 3.73 1.89
CA ALA A 66 10.85 3.66 1.96
C ALA A 66 11.57 4.94 1.48
N SER A 67 10.91 5.78 0.66
CA SER A 67 11.49 7.00 0.06
C SER A 67 10.94 8.33 0.63
N MET A 68 9.75 8.33 1.24
CA MET A 68 9.40 9.30 2.28
C MET A 68 10.18 8.90 3.52
N ASP A 69 11.21 9.69 3.82
CA ASP A 69 12.01 9.67 5.04
C ASP A 69 11.10 9.67 6.29
N MET A 70 10.51 8.53 6.63
CA MET A 70 10.45 8.11 8.02
C MET A 70 11.87 7.66 8.31
N ASP A 71 12.71 8.64 8.62
CA ASP A 71 14.03 8.47 9.20
C ASP A 71 14.04 7.16 10.01
N PRO A 72 14.67 6.07 9.52
CA PRO A 72 14.82 4.85 10.28
C PRO A 72 15.73 5.07 11.50
N ASN A 73 16.26 6.29 11.65
CA ASN A 73 16.80 6.84 12.89
C ASN A 73 15.68 7.39 13.82
N ILE A 74 14.60 6.60 13.97
CA ILE A 74 14.13 6.34 15.33
C ILE A 74 15.17 5.43 16.00
N GLU A 75 16.32 6.02 16.40
CA GLU A 75 17.22 5.56 17.47
C GLU A 75 16.49 5.54 18.83
N GLY A 76 15.26 5.03 18.86
CA GLY A 76 14.36 4.99 20.00
C GLY A 76 13.50 3.73 20.07
N TRP A 77 13.40 2.93 19.00
CA TRP A 77 12.68 1.64 19.06
C TRP A 77 13.51 0.51 19.70
N ASN A 78 14.85 0.57 19.64
CA ASN A 78 15.71 -0.44 20.26
C ASN A 78 16.17 -0.06 21.69
N HIS A 79 15.69 1.06 22.27
CA HIS A 79 16.02 1.46 23.64
C HIS A 79 14.80 1.49 24.60
N LEU A 80 13.56 1.58 24.08
CA LEU A 80 12.36 1.61 24.94
C LEU A 80 11.67 0.25 25.11
N HIS A 81 11.95 -0.72 24.25
CA HIS A 81 11.54 -2.11 24.45
C HIS A 81 12.74 -2.97 24.82
N GLY A 82 13.34 -2.67 25.97
CA GLY A 82 13.95 -3.75 26.74
C GLY A 82 12.80 -4.61 27.23
N ASP A 83 12.59 -5.79 26.64
CA ASP A 83 11.57 -6.76 27.05
C ASP A 83 11.50 -6.89 28.59
N PRO A 84 10.45 -6.34 29.25
CA PRO A 84 10.34 -6.47 30.70
C PRO A 84 9.89 -7.89 31.11
N VAL A 85 9.42 -8.69 30.15
CA VAL A 85 8.82 -10.01 30.42
C VAL A 85 9.87 -11.10 30.63
N GLN A 86 11.11 -10.90 30.14
CA GLN A 86 12.18 -11.88 30.33
C GLN A 86 12.95 -11.69 31.64
N GLN A 87 12.89 -10.50 32.25
CA GLN A 87 13.55 -10.21 33.53
C GLN A 87 12.75 -10.74 34.75
N THR A 88 11.43 -10.95 34.62
CA THR A 88 10.61 -11.44 35.74
C THR A 88 10.60 -12.96 35.88
N LEU A 89 10.83 -13.70 34.79
CA LEU A 89 10.86 -15.16 34.84
C LEU A 89 12.15 -15.73 35.45
N ASP A 90 13.30 -15.07 35.29
CA ASP A 90 14.58 -15.48 35.92
C ASP A 90 14.67 -15.14 37.42
N ALA A 91 13.85 -14.18 37.89
CA ALA A 91 13.87 -13.69 39.27
C ALA A 91 13.05 -14.52 40.27
N LEU A 92 12.14 -15.39 39.80
CA LEU A 92 11.26 -16.19 40.65
C LEU A 92 11.76 -17.61 40.91
N GLU A 93 12.71 -18.12 40.13
CA GLU A 93 13.23 -19.50 40.26
C GLU A 93 14.46 -19.62 41.17
N ARG A 94 14.93 -18.51 41.77
CA ARG A 94 16.03 -18.50 42.75
C ARG A 94 15.59 -18.50 44.21
N GLN A 95 14.32 -18.86 44.49
CA GLN A 95 13.83 -19.07 45.85
C GLN A 95 13.44 -20.54 46.07
N GLU A 96 14.41 -21.45 46.03
CA GLU A 96 14.42 -22.67 46.86
C GLU A 96 15.82 -23.31 46.94
#